data_AF-A0A7I7SV17-F1
#
_entry.id   AF-A0A7I7SV17-F1
#
_cell.length_a   1.000
_cell.length_b   1.000
_cell.length_c   1.000
_cell.angle_alpha   90.00
_cell.angle_beta   90.00
_cell.angle_gamma   90.00
#
_symmetry.space_group_name_H-M   'P 1'
#
loop_
_entity.id
_entity.type
_entity.pdbx_description
1 polymer ?
#
loop_
_entity_poly.entity_id
_entity_poly.type
_entity_poly.pdbx_seq_one_letter_code
_entity_poly.pdbx_strand_id
1 'polypeptide(L)'
;MGVGVLVTTRPSSAQWVYRNLSQPQGMMHHMVLRSAGGDTAALRKARGAFFTPAPVARYVTEWAVRSTTERILEPSCGEASFLLAAVDRLTELRGTADDGQPAALDGIEMHDASARAARTLLRQAGVAAKVTVGDFFCVEPTASYDVVIGNPPYIRYQDFAGLARARSREAALRAGVGLTNLASSWAAFAVHSALFLRPGGRMGLVLPAELLSVNYAAEVRRFLLQSFAHVDLVLFTERVFPDAQEDVLLLLADGYGQGPTDHASIYQARNAAELATIAAGRTWTPPSPGDKWTPSLLSADALDAYTNLLSGGGFTVLETWGDTTLGMVTGNNKYFALSPARVADLGLESTDILRLSPPGSRHLRGLAFGTAALNELGRNGSATWLFRPAGEPSPAGWAYIAAGEAAGVNTAYKCRVRKPWWRVPPLAPADLLLTYMNANADTPRLSTNAARAAHLNSVHGVYLAPKVRKLGKALLPLASLTSMTLVGAETVGRAYGGGMLKIEPREADRLPVPSEAVVQAASERLTNMRPKVAGLLRSGKLIEASKIVDDVLLVGELGMSRPDVRVLRDAHAELTARRVARGRRGTD
;
A
#
# COMPACT_ATOMS: atom_id res chain seq x y z
N MET A 1 -71.30 21.47 -7.00
CA MET A 1 -72.01 20.50 -7.85
C MET A 1 -71.39 19.12 -7.61
N GLY A 2 -72.19 18.14 -7.19
CA GLY A 2 -71.88 16.70 -7.00
C GLY A 2 -70.83 16.37 -5.92
N VAL A 3 -71.13 16.15 -4.63
CA VAL A 3 -71.93 15.10 -3.96
C VAL A 3 -71.32 13.70 -4.02
N GLY A 4 -70.95 13.17 -2.85
CA GLY A 4 -70.57 11.77 -2.60
C GLY A 4 -70.12 11.53 -1.15
N VAL A 5 -71.08 11.44 -0.23
CA VAL A 5 -70.93 11.08 1.20
C VAL A 5 -71.47 9.66 1.39
N LEU A 6 -70.82 8.82 2.22
CA LEU A 6 -71.41 7.80 3.14
C LEU A 6 -70.24 7.09 3.86
N VAL A 7 -69.92 7.31 5.14
CA VAL A 7 -70.63 7.05 6.43
C VAL A 7 -70.40 5.63 6.98
N THR A 8 -69.54 5.59 8.02
CA THR A 8 -69.58 4.83 9.29
C THR A 8 -69.62 3.30 9.33
N THR A 9 -68.79 2.68 10.19
CA THR A 9 -69.17 2.29 11.58
C THR A 9 -68.02 1.59 12.33
N ARG A 10 -67.85 1.91 13.62
CA ARG A 10 -67.17 1.08 14.64
C ARG A 10 -68.24 0.44 15.53
N PRO A 11 -67.94 -0.69 16.19
CA PRO A 11 -68.03 -0.77 17.67
C PRO A 11 -66.82 -1.54 18.27
N SER A 12 -66.17 -1.16 19.40
CA SER A 12 -66.47 -1.46 20.83
C SER A 12 -66.92 -2.91 21.08
N SER A 13 -66.44 -3.74 22.02
CA SER A 13 -65.97 -3.52 23.41
C SER A 13 -65.56 -4.87 24.07
N ALA A 14 -64.79 -4.77 25.17
CA ALA A 14 -64.71 -5.67 26.36
C ALA A 14 -64.15 -7.11 26.21
N GLN A 15 -62.96 -7.43 26.75
CA GLN A 15 -62.62 -7.78 28.15
C GLN A 15 -63.15 -9.13 28.66
N TRP A 16 -62.24 -10.08 28.91
CA TRP A 16 -62.30 -11.07 30.02
C TRP A 16 -60.87 -11.42 30.49
N VAL A 17 -60.74 -11.72 31.78
CA VAL A 17 -59.52 -11.69 32.61
C VAL A 17 -59.18 -13.07 33.23
N TYR A 18 -57.87 -13.30 33.48
CA TYR A 18 -57.16 -14.20 34.45
C TYR A 18 -56.68 -15.57 33.92
N ARG A 19 -55.50 -16.14 34.26
CA ARG A 19 -54.52 -16.00 35.37
C ARG A 19 -53.18 -16.70 35.00
N ASN A 20 -52.04 -16.14 35.43
CA ASN A 20 -50.68 -16.67 35.70
C ASN A 20 -50.17 -18.03 35.14
N LEU A 21 -48.94 -18.05 34.60
CA LEU A 21 -47.72 -18.57 35.27
C LEU A 21 -46.43 -18.44 34.39
N SER A 22 -45.34 -17.96 35.05
CA SER A 22 -43.90 -18.18 34.79
C SER A 22 -43.15 -17.56 33.58
N GLN A 23 -42.13 -16.76 33.94
CA GLN A 23 -41.01 -16.11 33.22
C GLN A 23 -40.04 -17.09 32.48
N PRO A 24 -39.01 -16.64 31.69
CA PRO A 24 -38.31 -15.34 31.76
C PRO A 24 -38.03 -14.57 30.45
N GLN A 25 -37.78 -13.29 30.66
CA GLN A 25 -37.40 -12.25 29.71
C GLN A 25 -35.94 -12.38 29.27
N GLY A 26 -35.68 -12.32 27.97
CA GLY A 26 -34.39 -11.98 27.38
C GLY A 26 -34.53 -10.66 26.62
N MET A 27 -34.18 -9.53 27.27
CA MET A 27 -34.11 -8.23 26.61
C MET A 27 -32.76 -8.06 25.91
N MET A 28 -32.81 -7.79 24.60
CA MET A 28 -31.68 -7.31 23.81
C MET A 28 -31.18 -5.96 24.35
N HIS A 29 -29.92 -5.90 24.75
CA HIS A 29 -29.20 -4.64 24.97
C HIS A 29 -28.26 -4.37 23.78
N HIS A 30 -28.75 -3.69 22.76
CA HIS A 30 -27.90 -2.93 21.84
C HIS A 30 -27.58 -1.60 22.51
N MET A 31 -26.44 -1.52 23.20
CA MET A 31 -25.91 -0.25 23.72
C MET A 31 -24.90 0.32 22.73
N VAL A 32 -25.31 1.37 22.00
CA VAL A 32 -24.39 2.22 21.25
C VAL A 32 -23.55 3.01 22.26
N LEU A 33 -22.27 2.66 22.40
CA LEU A 33 -21.32 3.39 23.24
C LEU A 33 -21.10 4.80 22.66
N ARG A 34 -21.70 5.81 23.28
CA ARG A 34 -21.25 7.21 23.17
C ARG A 34 -20.21 7.44 24.26
N SER A 35 -18.98 7.78 23.86
CA SER A 35 -17.88 8.07 24.80
C SER A 35 -18.23 9.23 25.73
N ALA A 36 -18.04 9.04 27.03
CA ALA A 36 -18.10 10.12 28.01
C ALA A 36 -16.89 11.06 27.85
N GLY A 37 -17.15 12.35 27.58
CA GLY A 37 -16.22 13.48 27.80
C GLY A 37 -15.04 13.64 26.83
N GLY A 38 -15.16 14.58 25.88
CA GLY A 38 -14.03 15.30 25.27
C GLY A 38 -13.20 14.62 24.18
N ASP A 39 -13.40 13.33 23.91
CA ASP A 39 -12.61 12.60 22.91
C ASP A 39 -13.21 12.76 21.50
N THR A 40 -12.71 13.73 20.73
CA THR A 40 -13.18 14.00 19.36
C THR A 40 -12.56 13.01 18.37
N ALA A 41 -13.21 12.78 17.22
CA ALA A 41 -12.64 11.98 16.13
C ALA A 41 -11.25 12.47 15.68
N ALA A 42 -10.99 13.79 15.79
CA ALA A 42 -9.68 14.38 15.53
C ALA A 42 -8.62 13.97 16.57
N LEU A 43 -8.97 13.92 17.85
CA LEU A 43 -8.07 13.43 18.92
C LEU A 43 -7.79 11.93 18.78
N ARG A 44 -8.79 11.13 18.37
CA ARG A 44 -8.62 9.69 18.07
C ARG A 44 -7.70 9.46 16.88
N LYS A 45 -7.90 10.22 15.80
CA LYS A 45 -7.05 10.20 14.60
C LYS A 45 -5.62 10.63 14.91
N ALA A 46 -5.43 11.66 15.73
CA ALA A 46 -4.11 12.14 16.15
C ALA A 46 -3.33 11.12 17.01
N ARG A 47 -4.04 10.23 17.72
CA ARG A 47 -3.45 9.13 18.51
C ARG A 47 -3.27 7.83 17.72
N GLY A 48 -3.78 7.75 16.49
CA GLY A 48 -3.75 6.53 15.68
C GLY A 48 -4.61 5.39 16.25
N ALA A 49 -5.55 5.68 17.16
CA ALA A 49 -6.39 4.70 17.82
C ALA A 49 -7.67 4.43 17.00
N PHE A 50 -7.78 3.24 16.42
CA PHE A 50 -9.00 2.75 15.79
C PHE A 50 -9.61 1.63 16.65
N PHE A 51 -10.91 1.72 16.92
CA PHE A 51 -11.61 0.68 17.66
C PHE A 51 -11.66 -0.61 16.84
N THR A 52 -11.10 -1.69 17.38
CA THR A 52 -11.05 -2.99 16.71
C THR A 52 -12.44 -3.61 16.69
N PRO A 53 -13.00 -3.96 15.50
CA PRO A 53 -14.28 -4.64 15.42
C PRO A 53 -14.27 -5.96 16.20
N ALA A 54 -15.35 -6.24 16.94
CA ALA A 54 -15.46 -7.45 17.76
C ALA A 54 -15.17 -8.76 17.00
N PRO A 55 -15.63 -8.97 15.74
CA PRO A 55 -15.30 -10.18 15.00
C PRO A 55 -13.80 -10.37 14.76
N VAL A 56 -13.04 -9.27 14.61
CA VAL A 56 -11.59 -9.31 14.41
C VAL A 56 -10.88 -9.66 15.72
N ALA A 57 -11.23 -8.97 16.80
CA ALA A 57 -10.64 -9.23 18.12
C ALA A 57 -10.89 -10.69 18.54
N ARG A 58 -12.13 -11.17 18.36
CA ARG A 58 -12.51 -12.55 18.63
C ARG A 58 -11.68 -13.55 17.82
N TYR A 59 -11.62 -13.41 16.50
CA TYR A 59 -10.92 -14.36 15.62
C TYR A 59 -9.44 -14.50 15.97
N VAL A 60 -8.74 -13.37 16.15
CA VAL A 60 -7.31 -13.37 16.50
C VAL A 60 -7.08 -14.03 17.86
N THR A 61 -7.93 -13.72 18.85
CA THR A 61 -7.84 -14.28 20.19
C THR A 61 -8.16 -15.77 20.23
N GLU A 62 -9.19 -16.23 19.50
CA GLU A 62 -9.54 -17.66 19.39
C GLU A 62 -8.38 -18.49 18.83
N TRP A 63 -7.66 -17.94 17.84
CA TRP A 63 -6.46 -18.57 17.28
C TRP A 63 -5.27 -18.56 18.26
N ALA A 64 -5.06 -17.46 18.98
CA ALA A 64 -3.88 -17.25 19.81
C ALA A 64 -3.98 -17.93 21.19
N VAL A 65 -5.13 -17.88 21.85
CA VAL A 65 -5.34 -18.37 23.22
C VAL A 65 -5.87 -19.80 23.18
N ARG A 66 -5.07 -20.73 23.67
CA ARG A 66 -5.28 -22.18 23.54
C ARG A 66 -5.47 -22.89 24.87
N SER A 67 -5.09 -22.27 25.99
CA SER A 67 -5.19 -22.84 27.33
C SER A 67 -5.63 -21.80 28.37
N THR A 68 -6.30 -22.25 29.42
CA THR A 68 -6.81 -21.43 30.53
C THR A 68 -5.72 -20.91 31.48
N THR A 69 -4.48 -21.37 31.30
CA THR A 69 -3.31 -21.03 32.13
C THR A 69 -2.33 -20.06 31.48
N GLU A 70 -2.64 -19.57 30.27
CA GLU A 70 -1.72 -18.76 29.48
C GLU A 70 -1.61 -17.32 29.99
N ARG A 71 -0.41 -16.74 29.86
CA ARG A 71 -0.14 -15.32 30.12
C ARG A 71 -0.29 -14.52 28.84
N ILE A 72 -1.22 -13.56 28.86
CA ILE A 72 -1.67 -12.80 27.70
C ILE A 72 -1.31 -11.33 27.88
N LEU A 73 -0.67 -10.72 26.88
CA LEU A 73 -0.34 -9.30 26.84
C LEU A 73 -1.07 -8.59 25.69
N GLU A 74 -1.73 -7.48 25.99
CA GLU A 74 -2.17 -6.49 24.99
C GLU A 74 -1.30 -5.20 25.10
N PRO A 75 -0.34 -4.98 24.19
CA PRO A 75 0.70 -3.95 24.35
C PRO A 75 0.23 -2.52 24.05
N SER A 76 -0.96 -2.35 23.45
CA SER A 76 -1.63 -1.06 23.22
C SER A 76 -3.13 -1.20 23.39
N CYS A 77 -3.57 -1.42 24.64
CA CYS A 77 -4.89 -1.98 24.91
C CYS A 77 -6.07 -1.03 24.69
N GLY A 78 -5.89 0.29 24.61
CA GLY A 78 -6.99 1.22 24.40
C GLY A 78 -8.11 1.02 25.42
N GLU A 79 -9.30 0.63 24.94
CA GLU A 79 -10.47 0.28 25.75
C GLU A 79 -10.65 -1.25 25.94
N ALA A 80 -9.56 -2.02 25.87
CA ALA A 80 -9.46 -3.45 26.16
C ALA A 80 -10.24 -4.40 25.21
N SER A 81 -10.41 -4.05 23.93
CA SER A 81 -11.16 -4.89 22.98
C SER A 81 -10.60 -6.32 22.86
N PHE A 82 -9.26 -6.50 22.83
CA PHE A 82 -8.67 -7.84 22.76
C PHE A 82 -8.65 -8.54 24.12
N LEU A 83 -8.34 -7.83 25.20
CA LEU A 83 -8.42 -8.41 26.55
C LEU A 83 -9.83 -8.91 26.89
N LEU A 84 -10.89 -8.19 26.50
CA LEU A 84 -12.27 -8.65 26.69
C LEU A 84 -12.57 -9.91 25.84
N ALA A 85 -12.14 -9.94 24.57
CA ALA A 85 -12.25 -11.14 23.75
C ALA A 85 -11.47 -12.33 24.35
N ALA A 86 -10.34 -12.07 25.03
CA ALA A 86 -9.57 -13.09 25.72
C ALA A 86 -10.31 -13.64 26.94
N VAL A 87 -11.04 -12.79 27.67
CA VAL A 87 -11.93 -13.23 28.76
C VAL A 87 -13.01 -14.18 28.23
N ASP A 88 -13.67 -13.83 27.11
CA ASP A 88 -14.69 -14.69 26.49
C ASP A 88 -14.08 -16.05 26.10
N ARG A 89 -12.92 -16.03 25.42
CA ARG A 89 -12.22 -17.25 24.99
C ARG A 89 -11.79 -18.14 26.15
N LEU A 90 -11.26 -17.55 27.22
CA LEU A 90 -10.88 -18.29 28.43
C LEU A 90 -12.10 -18.93 29.11
N THR A 91 -13.25 -18.25 29.07
CA THR A 91 -14.52 -18.77 29.60
C THR A 91 -15.00 -19.97 28.79
N GLU A 92 -14.91 -19.93 27.46
CA GLU A 92 -15.22 -21.06 26.59
C GLU A 92 -14.33 -22.28 26.88
N LEU A 93 -13.02 -22.07 27.08
CA LEU A 93 -12.05 -23.15 27.32
C LEU A 93 -12.22 -23.81 28.71
N ARG A 94 -12.71 -23.08 29.71
CA ARG A 94 -12.98 -23.62 31.06
C ARG A 94 -14.10 -24.66 31.09
N GLY A 95 -14.99 -24.66 30.09
CA GLY A 95 -16.14 -25.57 30.00
C GLY A 95 -15.81 -27.06 29.86
N THR A 96 -14.53 -27.47 29.86
CA THR A 96 -14.11 -28.87 29.61
C THR A 96 -13.11 -29.50 30.60
N ALA A 97 -12.43 -28.75 31.48
CA ALA A 97 -11.62 -29.25 32.61
C ALA A 97 -10.99 -28.05 33.35
N ASP A 98 -11.02 -28.00 34.69
CA ASP A 98 -10.41 -26.90 35.47
C ASP A 98 -9.73 -27.42 36.74
N ASP A 99 -8.39 -27.51 36.72
CA ASP A 99 -7.52 -27.73 37.90
C ASP A 99 -6.33 -26.74 37.93
N GLY A 100 -6.34 -25.67 37.12
CA GLY A 100 -5.18 -24.81 36.86
C GLY A 100 -5.21 -23.42 37.51
N GLN A 101 -4.03 -22.80 37.66
CA GLN A 101 -3.92 -21.39 38.04
C GLN A 101 -4.51 -20.50 36.91
N PRO A 102 -5.35 -19.49 37.23
CA PRO A 102 -6.02 -18.69 36.21
C PRO A 102 -5.02 -17.91 35.34
N ALA A 103 -5.32 -17.82 34.04
CA ALA A 103 -4.62 -16.97 33.08
C ALA A 103 -4.34 -15.56 33.62
N ALA A 104 -3.18 -15.01 33.27
CA ALA A 104 -2.81 -13.63 33.59
C ALA A 104 -3.04 -12.74 32.38
N LEU A 105 -3.82 -11.66 32.56
CA LEU A 105 -4.17 -10.69 31.52
C LEU A 105 -3.50 -9.36 31.84
N ASP A 106 -2.52 -8.98 31.02
CA ASP A 106 -1.77 -7.75 31.17
C ASP A 106 -2.02 -6.82 29.97
N GLY A 107 -2.22 -5.53 30.24
CA GLY A 107 -2.45 -4.50 29.22
C GLY A 107 -1.54 -3.30 29.42
N ILE A 108 -1.11 -2.66 28.34
CA ILE A 108 -0.34 -1.41 28.38
C ILE A 108 -1.08 -0.37 27.54
N GLU A 109 -1.22 0.84 28.07
CA GLU A 109 -1.90 1.93 27.38
C GLU A 109 -1.21 3.27 27.69
N MET A 110 -0.93 4.06 26.65
CA MET A 110 -0.20 5.32 26.79
C MET A 110 -1.04 6.40 27.49
N HIS A 111 -2.36 6.38 27.30
CA HIS A 111 -3.27 7.40 27.80
C HIS A 111 -4.07 6.93 29.01
N ASP A 112 -3.90 7.64 30.13
CA ASP A 112 -4.54 7.29 31.40
C ASP A 112 -6.07 7.17 31.30
N ALA A 113 -6.74 8.05 30.53
CA ALA A 113 -8.18 8.00 30.35
C ALA A 113 -8.67 6.68 29.73
N SER A 114 -8.01 6.22 28.65
CA SER A 114 -8.30 4.94 27.99
C SER A 114 -7.99 3.77 28.93
N ALA A 115 -6.86 3.81 29.63
CA ALA A 115 -6.49 2.78 30.60
C ALA A 115 -7.51 2.64 31.75
N ARG A 116 -8.08 3.75 32.23
CA ARG A 116 -9.17 3.72 33.23
C ARG A 116 -10.46 3.11 32.66
N ALA A 117 -10.81 3.42 31.42
CA ALA A 117 -11.94 2.81 30.74
C ALA A 117 -11.75 1.28 30.59
N ALA A 118 -10.59 0.84 30.09
CA ALA A 118 -10.20 -0.55 30.02
C ALA A 118 -10.31 -1.28 31.37
N ARG A 119 -9.73 -0.71 32.44
CA ARG A 119 -9.84 -1.28 33.81
C ARG A 119 -11.29 -1.41 34.27
N THR A 120 -12.15 -0.46 33.92
CA THR A 120 -13.57 -0.49 34.30
C THR A 120 -14.31 -1.60 33.58
N LEU A 121 -14.11 -1.74 32.27
CA LEU A 121 -14.71 -2.79 31.46
C LEU A 121 -14.25 -4.20 31.90
N LEU A 122 -12.96 -4.37 32.15
CA LEU A 122 -12.39 -5.65 32.62
C LEU A 122 -12.92 -6.06 34.01
N ARG A 123 -13.10 -5.09 34.92
CA ARG A 123 -13.73 -5.32 36.22
C ARG A 123 -15.21 -5.71 36.08
N GLN A 124 -15.94 -5.09 35.16
CA GLN A 124 -17.35 -5.43 34.88
C GLN A 124 -17.47 -6.84 34.29
N ALA A 125 -16.47 -7.29 33.53
CA ALA A 125 -16.36 -8.67 33.05
C ALA A 125 -15.93 -9.68 34.14
N GLY A 126 -15.68 -9.23 35.37
CA GLY A 126 -15.38 -10.09 36.51
C GLY A 126 -13.96 -10.65 36.55
N VAL A 127 -13.02 -10.08 35.78
CA VAL A 127 -11.65 -10.60 35.65
C VAL A 127 -10.61 -9.65 36.23
N ALA A 128 -9.65 -10.21 36.97
CA ALA A 128 -8.48 -9.49 37.45
C ALA A 128 -7.44 -9.36 36.33
N ALA A 129 -7.36 -8.18 35.71
CA ALA A 129 -6.37 -7.85 34.69
C ALA A 129 -5.51 -6.66 35.14
N LYS A 130 -4.21 -6.68 34.80
CA LYS A 130 -3.27 -5.62 35.13
C LYS A 130 -3.09 -4.69 33.92
N VAL A 131 -3.73 -3.53 33.96
CA VAL A 131 -3.52 -2.48 32.96
C VAL A 131 -2.52 -1.45 33.49
N THR A 132 -1.42 -1.23 32.77
CA THR A 132 -0.36 -0.27 33.10
C THR A 132 -0.44 0.95 32.19
N VAL A 133 -0.35 2.15 32.77
CA VAL A 133 -0.29 3.39 31.99
C VAL A 133 1.17 3.68 31.64
N GLY A 134 1.50 3.74 30.36
CA GLY A 134 2.87 4.00 29.92
C GLY A 134 3.11 3.84 28.42
N ASP A 135 4.24 4.38 27.98
CA ASP A 135 4.77 4.16 26.62
C ASP A 135 5.30 2.72 26.53
N PHE A 136 4.70 1.90 25.66
CA PHE A 136 5.08 0.50 25.49
C PHE A 136 6.56 0.32 25.13
N PHE A 137 7.13 1.27 24.37
CA PHE A 137 8.55 1.23 24.01
C PHE A 137 9.49 1.48 25.20
N CYS A 138 8.97 1.94 26.34
CA CYS A 138 9.73 2.06 27.60
C CYS A 138 9.62 0.83 28.50
N VAL A 139 8.77 -0.14 28.15
CA VAL A 139 8.63 -1.36 28.92
C VAL A 139 9.68 -2.36 28.44
N GLU A 140 10.53 -2.79 29.36
CA GLU A 140 11.56 -3.78 29.07
C GLU A 140 10.92 -5.17 28.85
N PRO A 141 11.30 -5.90 27.78
CA PRO A 141 10.75 -7.20 27.49
C PRO A 141 11.23 -8.27 28.47
N THR A 142 10.32 -9.10 28.98
CA THR A 142 10.61 -10.12 30.00
C THR A 142 10.49 -11.56 29.51
N ALA A 143 10.31 -11.79 28.20
CA ALA A 143 10.18 -13.12 27.56
C ALA A 143 9.30 -14.12 28.36
N SER A 144 8.19 -13.63 28.92
CA SER A 144 7.39 -14.32 29.94
C SER A 144 5.95 -14.60 29.52
N TYR A 145 5.53 -14.12 28.36
CA TYR A 145 4.16 -14.25 27.88
C TYR A 145 4.03 -15.41 26.89
N ASP A 146 2.88 -16.09 26.96
CA ASP A 146 2.46 -17.09 26.00
C ASP A 146 1.93 -16.46 24.72
N VAL A 147 1.18 -15.37 24.91
CA VAL A 147 0.37 -14.76 23.87
C VAL A 147 0.53 -13.25 23.92
N VAL A 148 0.79 -12.65 22.77
CA VAL A 148 0.68 -11.21 22.55
C VAL A 148 -0.39 -10.97 21.49
N ILE A 149 -1.42 -10.20 21.83
CA ILE A 149 -2.52 -9.85 20.92
C ILE A 149 -2.76 -8.35 20.90
N GLY A 150 -3.24 -7.79 19.78
CA GLY A 150 -3.62 -6.38 19.79
C GLY A 150 -3.71 -5.72 18.42
N ASN A 151 -4.01 -4.42 18.46
CA ASN A 151 -3.99 -3.53 17.30
C ASN A 151 -3.03 -2.36 17.58
N PRO A 152 -1.75 -2.46 17.13
CA PRO A 152 -0.76 -1.40 17.32
C PRO A 152 -1.19 -0.06 16.71
N PRO A 153 -0.67 1.08 17.21
CA PRO A 153 -0.96 2.39 16.63
C PRO A 153 -0.25 2.61 15.28
N TYR A 154 -0.93 3.22 14.30
CA TYR A 154 -0.41 3.47 12.94
C TYR A 154 0.02 4.93 12.73
N ILE A 155 0.98 5.41 13.52
CA ILE A 155 1.45 6.79 13.44
C ILE A 155 2.46 6.91 12.30
N ARG A 156 2.22 7.83 11.37
CA ARG A 156 3.11 8.08 10.23
C ARG A 156 4.38 8.78 10.67
N TYR A 157 5.47 8.57 9.93
CA TYR A 157 6.77 9.15 10.27
C TYR A 157 6.76 10.69 10.38
N GLN A 158 5.85 11.39 9.70
CA GLN A 158 5.77 12.85 9.76
C GLN A 158 5.32 13.35 11.15
N ASP A 159 4.46 12.58 11.81
CA ASP A 159 3.89 12.91 13.12
C ASP A 159 4.64 12.23 14.27
N PHE A 160 5.44 11.21 13.95
CA PHE A 160 6.22 10.45 14.91
C PHE A 160 7.66 10.99 14.99
N ALA A 161 7.93 12.02 15.79
CA ALA A 161 9.24 12.69 15.89
C ALA A 161 9.84 12.68 17.31
N GLY A 162 11.11 13.05 17.44
CA GLY A 162 11.79 13.21 18.73
C GLY A 162 12.03 11.91 19.50
N LEU A 163 11.87 11.96 20.82
CA LEU A 163 12.20 10.87 21.75
C LEU A 163 11.39 9.58 21.51
N ALA A 164 10.10 9.71 21.17
CA ALA A 164 9.24 8.54 20.88
C ALA A 164 9.79 7.73 19.70
N ARG A 165 10.30 8.40 18.66
CA ARG A 165 10.95 7.75 17.51
C ARG A 165 12.27 7.08 17.89
N ALA A 166 13.08 7.73 18.71
CA ALA A 166 14.34 7.15 19.16
C ALA A 166 14.08 5.83 19.90
N ARG A 167 13.11 5.84 20.84
CA ARG A 167 12.71 4.67 21.63
C ARG A 167 12.18 3.52 20.78
N SER A 168 11.29 3.78 19.82
CA SER A 168 10.76 2.70 18.97
C SER A 168 11.85 2.04 18.12
N ARG A 169 12.82 2.82 17.63
CA ARG A 169 13.94 2.30 16.85
C ARG A 169 14.88 1.49 17.73
N GLU A 170 15.15 1.97 18.94
CA GLU A 170 15.93 1.24 19.92
C GLU A 170 15.27 -0.10 20.28
N ALA A 171 13.96 -0.09 20.55
CA ALA A 171 13.17 -1.28 20.83
C ALA A 171 13.24 -2.32 19.70
N ALA A 172 13.07 -1.89 18.44
CA ALA A 172 13.23 -2.78 17.28
C ALA A 172 14.68 -3.28 17.11
N LEU A 173 15.67 -2.43 17.38
CA LEU A 173 17.08 -2.78 17.26
C LEU A 173 17.51 -3.83 18.29
N ARG A 174 16.88 -3.90 19.47
CA ARG A 174 17.10 -4.98 20.45
C ARG A 174 16.77 -6.36 19.87
N ALA A 175 15.86 -6.44 18.89
CA ALA A 175 15.55 -7.65 18.13
C ALA A 175 16.42 -7.83 16.87
N GLY A 176 17.43 -6.98 16.65
CA GLY A 176 18.26 -6.97 15.44
C GLY A 176 17.63 -6.27 14.23
N VAL A 177 16.49 -5.58 14.39
CA VAL A 177 15.73 -4.98 13.27
C VAL A 177 16.06 -3.50 13.10
N GLY A 178 16.81 -3.18 12.05
CA GLY A 178 17.19 -1.81 11.70
C GLY A 178 16.11 -1.03 10.96
N LEU A 179 15.29 -0.25 11.69
CA LEU A 179 14.25 0.58 11.07
C LEU A 179 14.76 1.96 10.59
N THR A 180 14.31 2.35 9.38
CA THR A 180 14.60 3.67 8.78
C THR A 180 13.71 4.78 9.35
N ASN A 181 14.06 6.04 9.11
CA ASN A 181 13.25 7.20 9.51
C ASN A 181 11.88 7.30 8.80
N LEU A 182 11.61 6.45 7.81
CA LEU A 182 10.34 6.40 7.09
C LEU A 182 9.37 5.37 7.69
N ALA A 183 9.82 4.55 8.65
CA ALA A 183 9.00 3.51 9.25
C ALA A 183 7.87 4.10 10.11
N SER A 184 6.67 3.55 9.97
CA SER A 184 5.56 3.82 10.88
C SER A 184 5.73 3.05 12.20
N SER A 185 5.09 3.54 13.26
CA SER A 185 5.19 2.97 14.62
C SER A 185 4.82 1.48 14.70
N TRP A 186 3.87 1.00 13.88
CA TRP A 186 3.43 -0.40 13.89
C TRP A 186 4.59 -1.38 13.67
N ALA A 187 5.61 -1.00 12.88
CA ALA A 187 6.75 -1.85 12.54
C ALA A 187 7.60 -2.13 13.78
N ALA A 188 7.93 -1.09 14.55
CA ALA A 188 8.64 -1.24 15.80
C ALA A 188 7.77 -1.96 16.84
N PHE A 189 6.47 -1.68 16.87
CA PHE A 189 5.54 -2.28 17.80
C PHE A 189 5.44 -3.80 17.62
N ALA A 190 5.32 -4.28 16.38
CA ALA A 190 5.26 -5.72 16.07
C ALA A 190 6.54 -6.45 16.49
N VAL A 191 7.71 -5.85 16.20
CA VAL A 191 9.01 -6.42 16.56
C VAL A 191 9.20 -6.44 18.08
N HIS A 192 8.92 -5.31 18.76
CA HIS A 192 9.04 -5.20 20.22
C HIS A 192 8.08 -6.14 20.94
N SER A 193 6.85 -6.30 20.42
CA SER A 193 5.84 -7.24 20.94
C SER A 193 6.36 -8.67 20.98
N ALA A 194 7.06 -9.13 19.94
CA ALA A 194 7.61 -10.47 19.89
C ALA A 194 8.66 -10.74 20.98
N LEU A 195 9.41 -9.72 21.43
CA LEU A 195 10.41 -9.87 22.50
C LEU A 195 9.80 -10.20 23.87
N PHE A 196 8.50 -9.99 24.07
CA PHE A 196 7.80 -10.36 25.31
C PHE A 196 7.41 -11.84 25.35
N LEU A 197 7.45 -12.52 24.21
CA LEU A 197 7.09 -13.94 24.11
C LEU A 197 8.18 -14.83 24.68
N ARG A 198 7.75 -15.88 25.39
CA ARG A 198 8.62 -17.02 25.69
C ARG A 198 8.83 -17.87 24.43
N PRO A 199 9.85 -18.74 24.38
CA PRO A 199 9.99 -19.72 23.31
C PRO A 199 8.71 -20.56 23.16
N GLY A 200 8.22 -20.71 21.92
CA GLY A 200 6.93 -21.35 21.60
C GLY A 200 5.71 -20.42 21.71
N GLY A 201 5.90 -19.16 22.09
CA GLY A 201 4.82 -18.17 22.21
C GLY A 201 4.23 -17.73 20.88
N ARG A 202 3.06 -17.08 20.95
CA ARG A 202 2.23 -16.68 19.81
C ARG A 202 1.92 -15.20 19.77
N MET A 203 1.88 -14.64 18.57
CA MET A 203 1.56 -13.23 18.34
C MET A 203 0.42 -13.10 17.33
N GLY A 204 -0.66 -12.41 17.72
CA GLY A 204 -1.79 -12.09 16.85
C GLY A 204 -2.02 -10.58 16.76
N LEU A 205 -1.68 -9.95 15.64
CA LEU A 205 -1.75 -8.48 15.50
C LEU A 205 -2.59 -8.05 14.30
N VAL A 206 -3.32 -6.94 14.47
CA VAL A 206 -3.93 -6.20 13.35
C VAL A 206 -2.90 -5.19 12.85
N LEU A 207 -2.40 -5.38 11.63
CA LEU A 207 -1.35 -4.54 11.05
C LEU A 207 -1.84 -3.87 9.76
N PRO A 208 -1.27 -2.72 9.37
CA PRO A 208 -1.61 -2.14 8.07
C PRO A 208 -1.08 -3.02 6.95
N ALA A 209 -1.80 -3.04 5.83
CA ALA A 209 -1.40 -3.75 4.60
C ALA A 209 -0.07 -3.22 4.02
N GLU A 210 0.46 -2.12 4.56
CA GLU A 210 1.83 -1.66 4.33
C GLU A 210 2.87 -2.77 4.53
N LEU A 211 2.67 -3.70 5.47
CA LEU A 211 3.53 -4.87 5.66
C LEU A 211 3.84 -5.60 4.35
N LEU A 212 2.87 -5.67 3.43
CA LEU A 212 3.01 -6.39 2.16
C LEU A 212 3.91 -5.69 1.14
N SER A 213 4.03 -4.36 1.19
CA SER A 213 4.51 -3.59 0.02
C SER A 213 5.53 -2.49 0.33
N VAL A 214 5.59 -1.97 1.55
CA VAL A 214 6.53 -0.88 1.87
C VAL A 214 7.95 -1.42 2.04
N ASN A 215 8.92 -0.63 1.59
CA ASN A 215 10.33 -1.03 1.59
C ASN A 215 10.92 -1.10 3.00
N TYR A 216 10.52 -0.21 3.92
CA TYR A 216 11.05 -0.23 5.28
C TYR A 216 10.63 -1.48 6.07
N ALA A 217 9.55 -2.16 5.66
CA ALA A 217 9.07 -3.39 6.28
C ALA A 217 9.89 -4.63 5.86
N ALA A 218 10.89 -4.51 4.98
CA ALA A 218 11.73 -5.63 4.57
C ALA A 218 12.40 -6.34 5.77
N GLU A 219 12.94 -5.57 6.71
CA GLU A 219 13.56 -6.14 7.92
C GLU A 219 12.52 -6.72 8.89
N VAL A 220 11.30 -6.18 8.91
CA VAL A 220 10.19 -6.75 9.71
C VAL A 220 9.75 -8.10 9.13
N ARG A 221 9.58 -8.19 7.81
CA ARG A 221 9.22 -9.44 7.11
C ARG A 221 10.28 -10.52 7.32
N ARG A 222 11.56 -10.15 7.20
CA ARG A 222 12.67 -11.05 7.51
C ARG A 222 12.63 -11.52 8.97
N PHE A 223 12.45 -10.60 9.91
CA PHE A 223 12.34 -10.92 11.33
C PHE A 223 11.21 -11.93 11.60
N LEU A 224 10.01 -11.69 11.06
CA LEU A 224 8.87 -12.59 11.26
C LEU A 224 9.17 -14.02 10.79
N LEU A 225 9.75 -14.19 9.59
CA LEU A 225 10.09 -15.51 9.06
C LEU A 225 11.26 -16.17 9.80
N GLN A 226 12.21 -15.39 10.31
CA GLN A 226 13.35 -15.92 11.07
C GLN A 226 12.99 -16.31 12.50
N SER A 227 12.06 -15.58 13.12
CA SER A 227 11.76 -15.70 14.55
C SER A 227 10.63 -16.66 14.88
N PHE A 228 9.77 -17.01 13.92
CA PHE A 228 8.59 -17.85 14.16
C PHE A 228 8.65 -19.14 13.35
N ALA A 229 8.08 -20.23 13.90
CA ALA A 229 7.91 -21.50 13.20
C ALA A 229 6.81 -21.43 12.14
N HIS A 230 5.77 -20.63 12.38
CA HIS A 230 4.66 -20.42 11.44
C HIS A 230 4.28 -18.95 11.37
N VAL A 231 4.00 -18.48 10.16
CA VAL A 231 3.49 -17.12 9.89
C VAL A 231 2.28 -17.23 9.00
N ASP A 232 1.16 -16.70 9.46
CA ASP A 232 -0.12 -16.70 8.76
C ASP A 232 -0.58 -15.26 8.55
N LEU A 233 -1.13 -14.99 7.37
CA LEU A 233 -1.66 -13.69 6.97
C LEU A 233 -3.12 -13.83 6.57
N VAL A 234 -3.99 -13.11 7.25
CA VAL A 234 -5.40 -12.99 6.86
C VAL A 234 -5.61 -11.67 6.14
N LEU A 235 -5.91 -11.77 4.85
CA LEU A 235 -6.05 -10.64 3.94
C LEU A 235 -7.52 -10.37 3.63
N PHE A 236 -7.88 -9.08 3.53
CA PHE A 236 -9.24 -8.65 3.25
C PHE A 236 -9.37 -8.03 1.85
N THR A 237 -10.48 -8.31 1.16
CA THR A 237 -10.79 -7.63 -0.10
C THR A 237 -11.56 -6.33 0.10
N GLU A 238 -12.27 -6.20 1.22
CA GLU A 238 -13.01 -5.01 1.64
C GLU A 238 -12.37 -4.38 2.90
N ARG A 239 -12.72 -3.13 3.19
CA ARG A 239 -12.25 -2.47 4.42
C ARG A 239 -12.87 -3.12 5.65
N VAL A 240 -12.00 -3.50 6.59
CA VAL A 240 -12.40 -4.03 7.90
C VAL A 240 -12.92 -2.92 8.83
N PHE A 241 -12.33 -1.73 8.72
CA PHE A 241 -12.66 -0.56 9.53
C PHE A 241 -13.36 0.48 8.64
N PRO A 242 -14.66 0.76 8.85
CA PRO A 242 -15.41 1.71 8.02
C PRO A 242 -14.79 3.11 7.99
N ASP A 243 -14.32 3.58 9.15
CA ASP A 243 -13.79 4.94 9.35
C ASP A 243 -12.28 5.05 9.13
N ALA A 244 -11.58 3.94 8.89
CA ALA A 244 -10.14 3.97 8.66
C ALA A 244 -9.82 4.26 7.19
N GLN A 245 -8.78 5.07 6.99
CA GLN A 245 -8.22 5.35 5.66
C GLN A 245 -7.20 4.29 5.22
N GLU A 246 -6.76 3.41 6.14
CA GLU A 246 -5.72 2.43 5.88
C GLU A 246 -6.30 1.02 5.83
N ASP A 247 -5.87 0.24 4.83
CA ASP A 247 -6.20 -1.17 4.72
C ASP A 247 -5.39 -1.95 5.77
N VAL A 248 -5.99 -2.99 6.32
CA VAL A 248 -5.36 -3.84 7.35
C VAL A 248 -5.27 -5.30 6.89
N LEU A 249 -4.43 -6.05 7.58
CA LEU A 249 -4.38 -7.51 7.57
C LEU A 249 -4.28 -8.02 9.02
N LEU A 250 -4.53 -9.31 9.23
CA LEU A 250 -4.19 -9.98 10.48
C LEU A 250 -2.90 -10.75 10.29
N LEU A 251 -1.93 -10.50 11.17
CA LEU A 251 -0.71 -11.29 11.31
C LEU A 251 -0.91 -12.27 12.45
N LEU A 252 -0.77 -13.56 12.18
CA LEU A 252 -0.80 -14.61 13.19
C LEU A 252 0.53 -15.37 13.12
N ALA A 253 1.38 -15.26 14.14
CA ALA A 253 2.72 -15.84 14.15
C ALA A 253 2.89 -16.78 15.35
N ASP A 254 3.29 -18.02 15.12
CA ASP A 254 3.35 -19.10 16.11
C ASP A 254 4.76 -19.70 16.22
N GLY A 255 5.09 -20.23 17.39
CA GLY A 255 6.39 -20.84 17.66
C GLY A 255 7.51 -19.81 17.71
N TYR A 256 7.36 -18.72 18.46
CA TYR A 256 8.45 -17.75 18.64
C TYR A 256 9.73 -18.42 19.15
N GLY A 257 10.88 -18.13 18.55
CA GLY A 257 12.15 -18.78 18.85
C GLY A 257 12.28 -20.23 18.37
N GLN A 258 11.28 -20.75 17.65
CA GLN A 258 11.27 -22.10 17.05
C GLN A 258 11.34 -22.05 15.51
N GLY A 259 11.50 -20.87 14.92
CA GLY A 259 11.80 -20.69 13.49
C GLY A 259 13.22 -21.13 13.11
N PRO A 260 13.66 -20.89 11.87
CA PRO A 260 12.96 -20.10 10.85
C PRO A 260 11.89 -20.89 10.09
N THR A 261 10.93 -20.17 9.51
CA THR A 261 10.12 -20.64 8.37
C THR A 261 10.53 -19.90 7.11
N ASP A 262 10.32 -20.52 5.95
CA ASP A 262 10.55 -19.93 4.64
C ASP A 262 9.25 -19.52 3.93
N HIS A 263 8.09 -19.80 4.52
CA HIS A 263 6.78 -19.57 3.93
C HIS A 263 5.80 -18.92 4.91
N ALA A 264 4.71 -18.39 4.35
CA ALA A 264 3.55 -17.95 5.10
C ALA A 264 2.27 -18.59 4.56
N SER A 265 1.29 -18.87 5.43
CA SER A 265 -0.04 -19.29 4.98
C SER A 265 -0.91 -18.06 4.74
N ILE A 266 -1.53 -17.98 3.56
CA ILE A 266 -2.38 -16.86 3.16
C ILE A 266 -3.83 -17.29 3.22
N TYR A 267 -4.59 -16.60 4.06
CA TYR A 267 -6.04 -16.73 4.15
C TYR A 267 -6.69 -15.50 3.56
N GLN A 268 -7.84 -15.70 2.91
CA GLN A 268 -8.56 -14.60 2.28
C GLN A 268 -10.00 -14.56 2.78
N ALA A 269 -10.40 -13.40 3.32
CA ALA A 269 -11.76 -13.09 3.70
C ALA A 269 -12.24 -11.87 2.90
N ARG A 270 -13.56 -11.74 2.67
CA ARG A 270 -14.07 -10.49 2.08
C ARG A 270 -14.01 -9.35 3.09
N ASN A 271 -14.54 -9.59 4.27
CA ASN A 271 -14.63 -8.64 5.38
C ASN A 271 -14.60 -9.38 6.73
N ALA A 272 -14.73 -8.63 7.84
CA ALA A 272 -14.67 -9.17 9.19
C ALA A 272 -15.75 -10.22 9.51
N ALA A 273 -16.90 -10.22 8.82
CA ALA A 273 -17.99 -11.15 9.09
C ALA A 273 -17.68 -12.58 8.61
N GLU A 274 -16.74 -12.75 7.69
CA GLU A 274 -16.40 -14.05 7.10
C GLU A 274 -15.24 -14.77 7.79
N LEU A 275 -14.63 -14.15 8.79
CA LEU A 275 -13.50 -14.73 9.52
C LEU A 275 -13.84 -16.10 10.13
N ALA A 276 -15.09 -16.29 10.58
CA ALA A 276 -15.55 -17.56 11.17
C ALA A 276 -15.68 -18.72 10.16
N THR A 277 -15.76 -18.42 8.85
CA THR A 277 -15.96 -19.41 7.79
C THR A 277 -14.86 -19.32 6.73
N ILE A 278 -13.70 -18.82 7.11
CA ILE A 278 -12.60 -18.59 6.19
C ILE A 278 -12.13 -19.93 5.60
N ALA A 279 -11.88 -19.95 4.29
CA ALA A 279 -11.35 -21.12 3.62
C ALA A 279 -9.94 -21.46 4.14
N ALA A 280 -9.51 -22.70 3.92
CA ALA A 280 -8.17 -23.13 4.25
C ALA A 280 -7.12 -22.22 3.61
N GLY A 281 -6.09 -21.90 4.39
CA GLY A 281 -4.98 -21.07 3.94
C GLY A 281 -4.18 -21.79 2.86
N ARG A 282 -3.58 -21.00 1.96
CA ARG A 282 -2.64 -21.50 0.95
C ARG A 282 -1.21 -21.16 1.36
N THR A 283 -0.29 -22.08 1.18
CA THR A 283 1.13 -21.82 1.42
C THR A 283 1.68 -20.88 0.35
N TRP A 284 2.47 -19.90 0.78
CA TRP A 284 3.15 -18.95 -0.08
C TRP A 284 4.59 -18.72 0.39
N THR A 285 5.55 -18.87 -0.53
CA THR A 285 6.97 -18.69 -0.25
C THR A 285 7.49 -17.44 -0.96
N PRO A 286 7.97 -16.41 -0.24
CA PRO A 286 8.69 -15.31 -0.87
C PRO A 286 10.01 -15.77 -1.49
N PRO A 287 10.46 -15.19 -2.63
CA PRO A 287 11.79 -15.48 -3.17
C PRO A 287 12.94 -15.16 -2.20
N SER A 288 12.76 -14.14 -1.35
CA SER A 288 13.66 -13.79 -0.25
C SER A 288 12.85 -13.28 0.95
N PRO A 289 13.26 -13.57 2.21
CA PRO A 289 12.49 -13.18 3.38
C PRO A 289 12.13 -11.68 3.48
N GLY A 290 12.98 -10.80 2.94
CA GLY A 290 12.75 -9.35 2.95
C GLY A 290 11.95 -8.81 1.77
N ASP A 291 11.68 -9.63 0.75
CA ASP A 291 10.95 -9.19 -0.44
C ASP A 291 9.52 -8.77 -0.13
N LYS A 292 8.92 -8.00 -1.04
CA LYS A 292 7.52 -7.60 -0.91
C LYS A 292 6.65 -8.84 -0.90
N TRP A 293 5.69 -8.89 0.03
CA TRP A 293 4.70 -9.95 0.12
C TRP A 293 3.46 -9.66 -0.72
N THR A 294 3.45 -8.61 -1.54
CA THR A 294 2.35 -8.32 -2.48
C THR A 294 2.06 -9.47 -3.47
N PRO A 295 3.05 -10.26 -3.97
CA PRO A 295 2.78 -11.47 -4.75
C PRO A 295 1.93 -12.52 -4.02
N SER A 296 1.84 -12.48 -2.69
CA SER A 296 0.95 -13.35 -1.91
C SER A 296 -0.54 -13.06 -2.13
N LEU A 297 -0.89 -12.07 -2.97
CA LEU A 297 -2.26 -11.80 -3.43
C LEU A 297 -2.63 -12.54 -4.73
N LEU A 298 -1.66 -13.10 -5.46
CA LEU A 298 -1.87 -13.82 -6.73
C LEU A 298 -2.39 -15.23 -6.47
N SER A 299 -3.33 -15.78 -7.24
CA SER A 299 -3.70 -17.21 -7.13
C SER A 299 -2.48 -18.15 -7.28
N ALA A 300 -2.61 -19.42 -6.86
CA ALA A 300 -1.52 -20.40 -6.99
C ALA A 300 -1.04 -20.51 -8.45
N ASP A 301 -1.96 -20.76 -9.38
CA ASP A 301 -1.66 -20.82 -10.81
C ASP A 301 -0.99 -19.53 -11.34
N ALA A 302 -1.42 -18.35 -10.86
CA ALA A 302 -0.85 -17.08 -11.29
C ALA A 302 0.55 -16.86 -10.74
N LEU A 303 0.79 -17.26 -9.49
CA LEU A 303 2.10 -17.19 -8.89
C LEU A 303 3.07 -18.15 -9.55
N ASP A 304 2.63 -19.36 -9.90
CA ASP A 304 3.44 -20.36 -10.60
C ASP A 304 3.81 -19.84 -12.00
N ALA A 305 2.83 -19.36 -12.77
CA ALA A 305 3.08 -18.74 -14.07
C ALA A 305 4.05 -17.53 -13.97
N TYR A 306 3.86 -16.67 -12.97
CA TYR A 306 4.69 -15.50 -12.72
C TYR A 306 6.12 -15.88 -12.34
N THR A 307 6.29 -16.85 -11.44
CA THR A 307 7.61 -17.28 -10.93
C THR A 307 8.37 -18.08 -11.98
N ASN A 308 7.69 -18.95 -12.73
CA ASN A 308 8.30 -19.72 -13.82
C ASN A 308 8.87 -18.81 -14.92
N LEU A 309 8.18 -17.70 -15.24
CA LEU A 309 8.70 -16.72 -16.21
C LEU A 309 9.95 -15.98 -15.73
N LEU A 310 10.03 -15.67 -14.43
CA LEU A 310 11.21 -15.03 -13.83
C LEU A 310 12.38 -16.00 -13.73
N SER A 311 12.14 -17.22 -13.24
CA SER A 311 13.18 -18.25 -13.06
C SER A 311 13.66 -18.83 -14.40
N GLY A 312 12.80 -18.89 -15.41
CA GLY A 312 13.12 -19.40 -16.75
C GLY A 312 13.91 -18.43 -17.64
N GLY A 313 14.24 -17.22 -17.16
CA GLY A 313 15.01 -16.22 -17.91
C GLY A 313 14.26 -15.54 -19.07
N GLY A 314 12.98 -15.85 -19.26
CA GLY A 314 12.13 -15.17 -20.24
C GLY A 314 11.85 -13.71 -19.88
N PHE A 315 11.80 -13.42 -18.58
CA PHE A 315 11.69 -12.08 -18.02
C PHE A 315 12.87 -11.77 -17.11
N THR A 316 13.30 -10.51 -17.14
CA THR A 316 14.29 -9.94 -16.22
C THR A 316 13.72 -8.70 -15.56
N VAL A 317 14.47 -8.09 -14.66
CA VAL A 317 14.10 -6.79 -14.07
C VAL A 317 14.52 -5.63 -14.99
N LEU A 318 13.81 -4.50 -14.94
CA LEU A 318 14.09 -3.34 -15.80
C LEU A 318 15.53 -2.83 -15.65
N GLU A 319 16.13 -2.96 -14.47
CA GLU A 319 17.53 -2.59 -14.20
C GLU A 319 18.52 -3.29 -15.14
N THR A 320 18.21 -4.49 -15.64
CA THR A 320 19.08 -5.18 -16.61
C THR A 320 19.13 -4.46 -17.97
N TRP A 321 18.13 -3.63 -18.27
CA TRP A 321 18.09 -2.79 -19.46
C TRP A 321 18.76 -1.42 -19.25
N GLY A 322 18.73 -0.90 -18.03
CA GLY A 322 19.38 0.37 -17.66
C GLY A 322 18.80 0.99 -16.39
N ASP A 323 19.41 2.09 -15.96
CA ASP A 323 19.11 2.71 -14.67
C ASP A 323 17.84 3.56 -14.72
N THR A 324 16.98 3.42 -13.71
CA THR A 324 15.83 4.31 -13.51
C THR A 324 16.17 5.45 -12.55
N THR A 325 15.91 6.69 -12.96
CA THR A 325 16.16 7.86 -12.10
C THR A 325 14.99 8.85 -12.11
N LEU A 326 14.94 9.68 -11.06
CA LEU A 326 14.01 10.80 -10.98
C LEU A 326 14.40 11.90 -11.97
N GLY A 327 13.40 12.51 -12.60
CA GLY A 327 13.61 13.72 -13.39
C GLY A 327 14.04 14.94 -12.56
N MET A 328 14.31 16.05 -13.25
CA MET A 328 14.76 17.29 -12.61
C MET A 328 13.73 17.82 -11.60
N VAL A 329 14.22 18.25 -10.43
CA VAL A 329 13.38 18.84 -9.37
C VAL A 329 13.52 20.36 -9.40
N THR A 330 12.51 21.04 -9.90
CA THR A 330 12.53 22.51 -10.05
C THR A 330 12.29 23.22 -8.73
N GLY A 331 11.42 22.68 -7.86
CA GLY A 331 10.92 23.35 -6.66
C GLY A 331 9.68 24.21 -6.90
N ASN A 332 9.41 24.60 -8.15
CA ASN A 332 8.21 25.36 -8.54
C ASN A 332 7.94 25.18 -10.05
N ASN A 333 7.23 24.12 -10.42
CA ASN A 333 6.97 23.83 -11.84
C ASN A 333 6.21 24.95 -12.56
N LYS A 334 5.37 25.72 -11.87
CA LYS A 334 4.61 26.83 -12.47
C LYS A 334 5.52 27.96 -12.96
N TYR A 335 6.63 28.20 -12.26
CA TYR A 335 7.63 29.19 -12.66
C TYR A 335 8.58 28.65 -13.73
N PHE A 336 9.07 27.41 -13.56
CA PHE A 336 10.12 26.88 -14.43
C PHE A 336 9.60 26.27 -15.74
N ALA A 337 8.41 25.67 -15.75
CA ALA A 337 7.85 25.06 -16.95
C ALA A 337 6.91 26.05 -17.66
N LEU A 338 7.25 26.40 -18.90
CA LEU A 338 6.61 27.46 -19.68
C LEU A 338 5.97 26.90 -20.95
N SER A 339 4.81 27.44 -21.32
CA SER A 339 4.21 27.20 -22.64
C SER A 339 4.95 28.02 -23.71
N PRO A 340 4.87 27.63 -25.00
CA PRO A 340 5.43 28.44 -26.08
C PRO A 340 4.93 29.89 -26.10
N ALA A 341 3.64 30.11 -25.82
CA ALA A 341 3.06 31.45 -25.70
C ALA A 341 3.73 32.25 -24.59
N ARG A 342 3.90 31.65 -23.40
CA ARG A 342 4.54 32.34 -22.28
C ARG A 342 6.00 32.68 -22.54
N VAL A 343 6.73 31.81 -23.25
CA VAL A 343 8.11 32.09 -23.69
C VAL A 343 8.15 33.32 -24.61
N ALA A 344 7.21 33.41 -25.56
CA ALA A 344 7.10 34.54 -26.46
C ALA A 344 6.71 35.84 -25.73
N ASP A 345 5.73 35.79 -24.83
CA ASP A 345 5.30 36.96 -24.03
C ASP A 345 6.42 37.54 -23.16
N LEU A 346 7.29 36.66 -22.67
CA LEU A 346 8.45 37.04 -21.85
C LEU A 346 9.65 37.49 -22.68
N GLY A 347 9.64 37.28 -24.00
CA GLY A 347 10.77 37.57 -24.88
C GLY A 347 12.01 36.72 -24.59
N LEU A 348 11.85 35.50 -24.04
CA LEU A 348 12.97 34.64 -23.67
C LEU A 348 13.69 34.09 -24.92
N GLU A 349 15.02 34.07 -24.86
CA GLU A 349 15.86 33.57 -25.94
C GLU A 349 16.00 32.05 -25.90
N SER A 350 16.42 31.44 -27.02
CA SER A 350 16.69 30.00 -27.08
C SER A 350 17.80 29.53 -26.12
N THR A 351 18.67 30.44 -25.70
CA THR A 351 19.75 30.23 -24.72
C THR A 351 19.22 30.12 -23.29
N ASP A 352 18.04 30.68 -23.00
CA ASP A 352 17.40 30.67 -21.69
C ASP A 352 16.57 29.41 -21.42
N ILE A 353 16.26 28.63 -22.45
CA ILE A 353 15.25 27.57 -22.40
C ILE A 353 15.74 26.23 -22.94
N LEU A 354 15.15 25.16 -22.41
CA LEU A 354 15.34 23.79 -22.90
C LEU A 354 13.99 23.16 -23.25
N ARG A 355 13.96 22.29 -24.26
CA ARG A 355 12.77 21.50 -24.57
C ARG A 355 12.43 20.56 -23.41
N LEU A 356 11.16 20.53 -23.04
CA LEU A 356 10.66 19.85 -21.86
C LEU A 356 9.47 18.95 -22.20
N SER A 357 9.49 17.70 -21.73
CA SER A 357 8.29 16.89 -21.59
C SER A 357 7.42 17.54 -20.52
N PRO A 358 6.20 18.00 -20.85
CA PRO A 358 5.42 18.83 -19.94
C PRO A 358 5.15 18.10 -18.61
N PRO A 359 4.99 18.85 -17.49
CA PRO A 359 4.71 18.25 -16.19
C PRO A 359 3.50 17.31 -16.23
N GLY A 360 3.63 16.16 -15.58
CA GLY A 360 2.66 15.08 -15.64
C GLY A 360 3.05 13.99 -16.64
N SER A 361 2.16 13.00 -16.82
CA SER A 361 2.47 11.79 -17.61
C SER A 361 1.38 11.38 -18.60
N ARG A 362 0.27 12.15 -18.71
CA ARG A 362 -0.89 11.79 -19.53
C ARG A 362 -0.55 11.58 -21.01
N HIS A 363 0.41 12.34 -21.54
CA HIS A 363 0.88 12.23 -22.93
C HIS A 363 1.75 11.00 -23.20
N LEU A 364 2.20 10.28 -22.17
CA LEU A 364 3.09 9.12 -22.28
C LEU A 364 2.32 7.79 -22.31
N ARG A 365 1.11 7.79 -22.90
CA ARG A 365 0.28 6.59 -23.05
C ARG A 365 0.50 5.83 -24.36
N GLY A 366 1.29 6.38 -25.27
CA GLY A 366 1.76 5.72 -26.49
C GLY A 366 3.14 5.09 -26.34
N LEU A 367 3.64 4.48 -27.43
CA LEU A 367 4.93 3.77 -27.45
C LEU A 367 6.15 4.70 -27.59
N ALA A 368 5.95 5.93 -28.08
CA ALA A 368 7.01 6.90 -28.30
C ALA A 368 6.49 8.32 -28.15
N PHE A 369 7.34 9.20 -27.65
CA PHE A 369 7.14 10.63 -27.49
C PHE A 369 8.11 11.39 -28.40
N GLY A 370 7.63 11.79 -29.58
CA GLY A 370 8.42 12.47 -30.61
C GLY A 370 8.20 13.98 -30.67
N THR A 371 9.03 14.67 -31.44
CA THR A 371 9.00 16.14 -31.60
C THR A 371 7.66 16.66 -32.11
N ALA A 372 6.98 15.93 -33.00
CA ALA A 372 5.65 16.31 -33.50
C ALA A 372 4.61 16.36 -32.37
N ALA A 373 4.55 15.32 -31.53
CA ALA A 373 3.66 15.26 -30.37
C ALA A 373 4.00 16.36 -29.35
N LEU A 374 5.30 16.61 -29.11
CA LEU A 374 5.73 17.70 -28.24
C LEU A 374 5.29 19.07 -28.76
N ASN A 375 5.45 19.33 -30.06
CA ASN A 375 5.03 20.59 -30.69
C ASN A 375 3.50 20.76 -30.66
N GLU A 376 2.74 19.69 -30.84
CA GLU A 376 1.28 19.70 -30.71
C GLU A 376 0.83 20.03 -29.29
N LEU A 377 1.42 19.41 -28.27
CA LEU A 377 1.16 19.76 -26.86
C LEU A 377 1.45 21.25 -26.58
N GLY A 378 2.55 21.77 -27.12
CA GLY A 378 2.91 23.17 -26.99
C GLY A 378 1.90 24.12 -27.66
N ARG A 379 1.44 23.79 -28.87
CA ARG A 379 0.35 24.53 -29.55
C ARG A 379 -0.94 24.51 -28.75
N ASN A 380 -1.21 23.42 -28.04
CA ASN A 380 -2.36 23.27 -27.15
C ASN A 380 -2.12 23.87 -25.75
N GLY A 381 -1.10 24.71 -25.57
CA GLY A 381 -0.84 25.46 -24.34
C GLY A 381 -0.09 24.71 -23.24
N SER A 382 0.38 23.49 -23.49
CA SER A 382 1.16 22.74 -22.51
C SER A 382 2.54 23.38 -22.28
N ALA A 383 3.07 23.23 -21.07
CA ALA A 383 4.38 23.74 -20.69
C ALA A 383 5.53 22.89 -21.25
N THR A 384 5.87 23.10 -22.52
CA THR A 384 6.87 22.31 -23.28
C THR A 384 8.27 22.90 -23.27
N TRP A 385 8.48 24.00 -22.55
CA TRP A 385 9.79 24.62 -22.33
C TRP A 385 10.12 24.65 -20.85
N LEU A 386 11.40 24.52 -20.53
CA LEU A 386 11.94 24.72 -19.19
C LEU A 386 12.80 25.98 -19.24
N PHE A 387 12.49 26.99 -18.41
CA PHE A 387 13.42 28.08 -18.13
C PHE A 387 14.63 27.53 -17.39
N ARG A 388 15.76 27.46 -18.09
CA ARG A 388 17.03 26.97 -17.57
C ARG A 388 18.17 27.44 -18.48
N PRO A 389 18.62 28.69 -18.31
CA PRO A 389 19.73 29.22 -19.09
C PRO A 389 20.99 28.35 -18.97
N ALA A 390 21.58 28.00 -20.11
CA ALA A 390 22.78 27.15 -20.16
C ALA A 390 24.03 27.88 -19.64
N GLY A 391 24.08 29.20 -19.88
CA GLY A 391 25.14 30.10 -19.44
C GLY A 391 24.55 31.35 -18.78
N GLU A 392 25.09 32.51 -19.14
CA GLU A 392 24.55 33.81 -18.73
C GLU A 392 23.13 34.00 -19.29
N PRO A 393 22.14 34.36 -18.45
CA PRO A 393 20.79 34.65 -18.93
C PRO A 393 20.76 35.83 -19.91
N SER A 394 19.82 35.80 -20.86
CA SER A 394 19.54 36.97 -21.70
C SER A 394 19.00 38.14 -20.85
N PRO A 395 18.90 39.37 -21.39
CA PRO A 395 18.23 40.48 -20.69
C PRO A 395 16.80 40.13 -20.24
N ALA A 396 16.05 39.40 -21.08
CA ALA A 396 14.72 38.91 -20.74
C ALA A 396 14.78 37.82 -19.65
N GLY A 397 15.77 36.94 -19.71
CA GLY A 397 16.03 35.93 -18.68
C GLY A 397 16.31 36.56 -17.32
N TRP A 398 17.13 37.62 -17.27
CA TRP A 398 17.40 38.39 -16.05
C TRP A 398 16.16 39.11 -15.51
N ALA A 399 15.37 39.74 -16.39
CA ALA A 399 14.10 40.34 -16.00
C ALA A 399 13.13 39.29 -15.41
N TYR A 400 13.08 38.10 -15.99
CA TYR A 400 12.25 37.00 -15.50
C TYR A 400 12.70 36.49 -14.12
N ILE A 401 14.02 36.40 -13.90
CA ILE A 401 14.61 36.05 -12.60
C ILE A 401 14.22 37.09 -11.53
N ALA A 402 14.37 38.38 -11.82
CA ALA A 402 13.98 39.45 -10.90
C ALA A 402 12.48 39.40 -10.54
N ALA A 403 11.63 39.12 -11.53
CA ALA A 403 10.19 38.91 -11.28
C ALA A 403 9.92 37.67 -10.39
N GLY A 404 10.69 36.59 -10.57
CA GLY A 404 10.63 35.41 -9.71
C GLY A 404 11.01 35.70 -8.26
N GLU A 405 12.01 36.56 -8.04
CA GLU A 405 12.42 37.01 -6.70
C GLU A 405 11.35 37.88 -6.04
N ALA A 406 10.79 38.84 -6.79
CA ALA A 406 9.67 39.66 -6.31
C ALA A 406 8.44 38.82 -5.95
N ALA A 407 8.21 37.71 -6.65
CA ALA A 407 7.14 36.75 -6.36
C ALA A 407 7.51 35.70 -5.29
N GLY A 408 8.69 35.77 -4.69
CA GLY A 408 9.15 34.86 -3.64
C GLY A 408 9.48 33.44 -4.11
N VAL A 409 9.65 33.19 -5.41
CA VAL A 409 9.98 31.86 -5.96
C VAL A 409 11.31 31.33 -5.42
N ASN A 410 12.27 32.22 -5.22
CA ASN A 410 13.58 31.94 -4.62
C ASN A 410 13.50 31.39 -3.19
N THR A 411 12.40 31.65 -2.46
CA THR A 411 12.23 31.20 -1.07
C THR A 411 11.80 29.74 -0.95
N ALA A 412 11.26 29.13 -2.02
CA ALA A 412 10.85 27.74 -2.03
C ALA A 412 12.05 26.82 -1.70
N TYR A 413 11.82 25.76 -0.91
CA TYR A 413 12.90 24.95 -0.33
C TYR A 413 14.01 24.57 -1.32
N LYS A 414 13.65 24.05 -2.50
CA LYS A 414 14.61 23.62 -3.53
C LYS A 414 15.30 24.79 -4.24
N CYS A 415 14.66 25.95 -4.34
CA CYS A 415 15.28 27.16 -4.88
C CYS A 415 16.29 27.74 -3.87
N ARG A 416 15.90 27.84 -2.60
CA ARG A 416 16.72 28.41 -1.52
C ARG A 416 18.06 27.71 -1.33
N VAL A 417 18.09 26.38 -1.47
CA VAL A 417 19.32 25.59 -1.29
C VAL A 417 20.17 25.48 -2.56
N ARG A 418 19.70 26.03 -3.68
CA ARG A 418 20.37 25.95 -4.98
C ARG A 418 21.15 27.24 -5.26
N LYS A 419 22.35 27.12 -5.82
CA LYS A 419 23.20 28.27 -6.19
C LYS A 419 23.62 28.18 -7.67
N PRO A 420 23.20 29.13 -8.53
CA PRO A 420 22.17 30.15 -8.28
C PRO A 420 20.77 29.51 -8.15
N TRP A 421 19.83 30.18 -7.47
CA TRP A 421 18.52 29.60 -7.10
C TRP A 421 17.68 29.19 -8.32
N TRP A 422 17.85 29.88 -9.44
CA TRP A 422 17.09 29.72 -10.69
C TRP A 422 17.68 28.68 -11.66
N ARG A 423 18.92 28.20 -11.48
CA ARG A 423 19.54 27.26 -12.43
C ARG A 423 19.33 25.81 -12.01
N VAL A 424 18.21 25.21 -12.38
CA VAL A 424 17.90 23.79 -12.10
C VAL A 424 19.06 22.88 -12.53
N PRO A 425 19.51 21.93 -11.67
CA PRO A 425 20.61 21.03 -11.98
C PRO A 425 20.40 20.26 -13.29
N PRO A 426 21.46 20.05 -14.09
CA PRO A 426 21.36 19.29 -15.33
C PRO A 426 20.89 17.86 -15.10
N LEU A 427 20.06 17.39 -16.03
CA LEU A 427 19.84 15.98 -16.26
C LEU A 427 19.79 15.75 -17.78
N ALA A 428 20.57 14.79 -18.27
CA ALA A 428 20.53 14.42 -19.68
C ALA A 428 19.13 13.87 -20.04
N PRO A 429 18.59 14.15 -21.23
CA PRO A 429 17.34 13.51 -21.67
C PRO A 429 17.47 11.98 -21.63
N ALA A 430 16.55 11.33 -20.92
CA ALA A 430 16.50 9.88 -20.82
C ALA A 430 16.16 9.24 -22.17
N ASP A 431 16.54 7.97 -22.36
CA ASP A 431 16.21 7.20 -23.56
C ASP A 431 14.72 6.84 -23.59
N LEU A 432 14.17 6.42 -22.45
CA LEU A 432 12.75 6.16 -22.24
C LEU A 432 12.23 7.00 -21.08
N LEU A 433 10.93 7.32 -21.11
CA LEU A 433 10.20 7.92 -20.00
C LEU A 433 9.23 6.88 -19.43
N LEU A 434 9.20 6.76 -18.10
CA LEU A 434 8.33 5.84 -17.37
C LEU A 434 7.28 6.61 -16.56
N THR A 435 6.01 6.22 -16.70
CA THR A 435 4.90 6.82 -15.96
C THR A 435 4.86 6.30 -14.53
N TYR A 436 5.06 7.19 -13.55
CA TYR A 436 5.25 6.76 -12.17
C TYR A 436 3.99 6.80 -11.28
N MET A 437 3.04 7.71 -11.55
CA MET A 437 1.74 7.78 -10.87
C MET A 437 0.64 7.46 -11.88
N ASN A 438 -0.07 6.35 -11.64
CA ASN A 438 -1.04 5.79 -12.57
C ASN A 438 -2.40 5.66 -11.86
N ALA A 439 -3.30 6.61 -12.13
CA ALA A 439 -4.65 6.65 -11.56
C ALA A 439 -5.64 5.78 -12.35
N ASN A 440 -6.85 5.60 -11.83
CA ASN A 440 -8.01 5.07 -12.58
C ASN A 440 -7.74 3.73 -13.28
N ALA A 441 -7.28 2.72 -12.52
CA ALA A 441 -6.98 1.39 -13.05
C ALA A 441 -5.85 1.33 -14.11
N ASP A 442 -5.10 2.43 -14.30
CA ASP A 442 -3.97 2.45 -15.24
C ASP A 442 -2.72 1.83 -14.60
N THR A 443 -1.71 1.60 -15.42
CA THR A 443 -0.46 0.91 -15.09
C THR A 443 0.77 1.70 -15.60
N PRO A 444 1.97 1.53 -15.03
CA PRO A 444 3.20 2.13 -15.56
C PRO A 444 3.42 1.81 -17.04
N ARG A 445 3.82 2.82 -17.82
CA ARG A 445 4.16 2.67 -19.24
C ARG A 445 5.52 3.25 -19.54
N LEU A 446 6.26 2.52 -20.35
CA LEU A 446 7.47 3.00 -21.00
C LEU A 446 7.10 3.66 -22.33
N SER A 447 7.74 4.79 -22.63
CA SER A 447 7.64 5.45 -23.92
C SER A 447 9.01 5.94 -24.36
N THR A 448 9.41 5.66 -25.61
CA THR A 448 10.68 6.15 -26.15
C THR A 448 10.69 7.68 -26.20
N ASN A 449 11.70 8.32 -25.61
CA ASN A 449 11.87 9.78 -25.67
C ASN A 449 12.53 10.20 -27.00
N ALA A 450 11.83 9.99 -28.11
CA ALA A 450 12.33 10.33 -29.45
C ALA A 450 12.56 11.84 -29.63
N ALA A 451 11.82 12.68 -28.91
CA ALA A 451 11.99 14.13 -28.89
C ALA A 451 13.29 14.58 -28.20
N ARG A 452 13.98 13.69 -27.47
CA ARG A 452 15.09 14.01 -26.56
C ARG A 452 14.74 15.16 -25.61
N ALA A 453 13.48 15.22 -25.18
CA ALA A 453 13.01 16.26 -24.30
C ALA A 453 13.58 16.02 -22.89
N ALA A 454 13.95 17.10 -22.20
CA ALA A 454 14.24 17.04 -20.79
C ALA A 454 12.97 16.68 -20.01
N HIS A 455 13.09 16.18 -18.78
CA HIS A 455 11.94 15.75 -17.99
C HIS A 455 12.09 16.14 -16.52
N LEU A 456 10.94 16.38 -15.88
CA LEU A 456 10.85 16.68 -14.45
C LEU A 456 10.51 15.43 -13.65
N ASN A 457 10.61 15.52 -12.34
CA ASN A 457 10.27 14.46 -11.38
C ASN A 457 8.78 14.02 -11.38
N SER A 458 7.96 14.51 -12.32
CA SER A 458 6.61 14.01 -12.58
C SER A 458 6.60 12.74 -13.43
N VAL A 459 7.75 12.32 -13.94
CA VAL A 459 8.01 11.06 -14.66
C VAL A 459 9.41 10.57 -14.29
N HIS A 460 9.65 9.27 -14.44
CA HIS A 460 11.00 8.73 -14.30
C HIS A 460 11.69 8.63 -15.66
N GLY A 461 13.00 8.80 -15.67
CA GLY A 461 13.84 8.55 -16.83
C GLY A 461 14.50 7.18 -16.74
N VAL A 462 14.50 6.43 -17.84
CA VAL A 462 15.26 5.18 -17.96
C VAL A 462 16.41 5.39 -18.93
N TYR A 463 17.62 5.14 -18.45
CA TYR A 463 18.88 5.36 -19.18
C TYR A 463 19.45 4.01 -19.60
N LEU A 464 19.22 3.65 -20.86
CA LEU A 464 19.52 2.30 -21.32
C LEU A 464 21.03 2.07 -21.41
N ALA A 465 21.45 0.90 -20.94
CA ALA A 465 22.84 0.45 -21.02
C ALA A 465 23.30 0.41 -22.49
N PRO A 466 24.56 0.76 -22.79
CA PRO A 466 25.03 0.89 -24.17
C PRO A 466 24.74 -0.34 -25.05
N LYS A 467 24.88 -1.56 -24.52
CA LYS A 467 24.67 -2.81 -25.28
C LYS A 467 23.24 -2.97 -25.79
N VAL A 468 22.24 -2.61 -24.96
CA VAL A 468 20.81 -2.82 -25.27
C VAL A 468 20.12 -1.57 -25.78
N ARG A 469 20.79 -0.41 -25.76
CA ARG A 469 20.17 0.90 -26.02
C ARG A 469 19.41 0.95 -27.34
N LYS A 470 19.98 0.41 -28.42
CA LYS A 470 19.32 0.42 -29.74
C LYS A 470 18.03 -0.40 -29.73
N LEU A 471 18.11 -1.64 -29.23
CA LEU A 471 16.97 -2.55 -29.13
C LEU A 471 15.90 -1.98 -28.18
N GLY A 472 16.30 -1.51 -27.00
CA GLY A 472 15.41 -1.00 -25.97
C GLY A 472 14.62 0.23 -26.42
N LYS A 473 15.27 1.19 -27.09
CA LYS A 473 14.58 2.35 -27.68
C LYS A 473 13.58 1.96 -28.76
N ALA A 474 13.88 0.92 -29.52
CA ALA A 474 13.05 0.49 -30.63
C ALA A 474 11.81 -0.27 -30.14
N LEU A 475 12.00 -1.21 -29.20
CA LEU A 475 11.03 -2.26 -28.91
C LEU A 475 10.62 -2.40 -27.44
N LEU A 476 11.41 -1.97 -26.44
CA LEU A 476 11.06 -2.22 -25.04
C LEU A 476 9.70 -1.61 -24.63
N PRO A 477 9.35 -0.37 -25.02
CA PRO A 477 8.00 0.17 -24.78
C PRO A 477 6.85 -0.68 -25.30
N LEU A 478 7.07 -1.43 -26.38
CA LEU A 478 6.09 -2.35 -26.96
C LEU A 478 6.14 -3.71 -26.27
N ALA A 479 7.34 -4.27 -26.14
CA ALA A 479 7.57 -5.59 -25.56
C ALA A 479 7.14 -5.68 -24.09
N SER A 480 7.27 -4.59 -23.33
CA SER A 480 6.83 -4.52 -21.93
C SER A 480 5.30 -4.41 -21.77
N LEU A 481 4.51 -4.40 -22.84
CA LEU A 481 3.03 -4.44 -22.75
C LEU A 481 2.52 -5.88 -22.64
N THR A 482 3.10 -6.70 -21.77
CA THR A 482 2.64 -8.07 -21.51
C THR A 482 1.86 -8.15 -20.21
N SER A 483 0.95 -9.11 -20.13
CA SER A 483 0.22 -9.42 -18.89
C SER A 483 1.18 -9.71 -17.73
N MET A 484 2.33 -10.34 -17.99
CA MET A 484 3.39 -10.54 -17.00
C MET A 484 3.93 -9.21 -16.46
N THR A 485 4.29 -8.26 -17.32
CA THR A 485 4.74 -6.93 -16.87
C THR A 485 3.64 -6.14 -16.16
N LEU A 486 2.37 -6.28 -16.59
CA LEU A 486 1.24 -5.61 -15.94
C LEU A 486 1.00 -6.15 -14.52
N VAL A 487 1.01 -7.48 -14.33
CA VAL A 487 0.99 -8.10 -12.99
C VAL A 487 2.21 -7.64 -12.19
N GLY A 488 3.39 -7.68 -12.80
CA GLY A 488 4.64 -7.24 -12.20
C GLY A 488 4.59 -5.81 -11.68
N ALA A 489 3.90 -4.91 -12.38
CA ALA A 489 3.72 -3.53 -11.92
C ALA A 489 2.86 -3.44 -10.64
N GLU A 490 1.81 -4.24 -10.51
CA GLU A 490 0.98 -4.31 -9.30
C GLU A 490 1.74 -4.97 -8.13
N THR A 491 2.66 -5.89 -8.39
CA THR A 491 3.46 -6.55 -7.34
C THR A 491 4.62 -5.70 -6.83
N VAL A 492 5.30 -4.95 -7.69
CA VAL A 492 6.43 -4.09 -7.29
C VAL A 492 6.00 -2.68 -6.90
N GLY A 493 4.86 -2.20 -7.40
CA GLY A 493 4.34 -0.87 -7.12
C GLY A 493 3.72 -0.75 -5.71
N ARG A 494 3.26 0.46 -5.41
CA ARG A 494 2.50 0.78 -4.20
C ARG A 494 1.12 1.29 -4.57
N ALA A 495 0.10 0.66 -4.00
CA ALA A 495 -1.26 1.17 -4.06
C ALA A 495 -1.43 2.34 -3.07
N TYR A 496 -2.01 3.43 -3.54
CA TYR A 496 -2.44 4.57 -2.74
C TYR A 496 -3.96 4.77 -2.89
N GLY A 497 -4.54 5.54 -1.97
CA GLY A 497 -5.94 5.95 -2.04
C GLY A 497 -6.34 6.54 -3.39
N GLY A 498 -7.62 6.41 -3.75
CA GLY A 498 -8.12 6.79 -5.08
C GLY A 498 -7.75 5.81 -6.19
N GLY A 499 -7.29 4.60 -5.84
CA GLY A 499 -6.90 3.57 -6.80
C GLY A 499 -5.64 3.94 -7.59
N MET A 500 -4.71 4.69 -7.00
CA MET A 500 -3.47 5.08 -7.66
C MET A 500 -2.40 4.00 -7.47
N LEU A 501 -1.78 3.56 -8.57
CA LEU A 501 -0.56 2.76 -8.54
C LEU A 501 0.64 3.67 -8.74
N LYS A 502 1.53 3.69 -7.76
CA LYS A 502 2.76 4.47 -7.81
C LYS A 502 3.97 3.55 -7.80
N ILE A 503 4.97 3.85 -8.63
CA ILE A 503 6.23 3.11 -8.67
C ILE A 503 7.39 4.09 -8.44
N GLU A 504 8.17 3.89 -7.38
CA GLU A 504 9.41 4.65 -7.12
C GLU A 504 10.57 4.09 -7.96
N PRO A 505 11.69 4.82 -8.15
CA PRO A 505 12.79 4.36 -9.02
C PRO A 505 13.30 2.95 -8.68
N ARG A 506 13.60 2.68 -7.41
CA ARG A 506 14.04 1.34 -6.96
C ARG A 506 13.00 0.23 -7.16
N GLU A 507 11.72 0.60 -7.26
CA GLU A 507 10.64 -0.36 -7.55
C GLU A 507 10.52 -0.57 -9.05
N ALA A 508 10.70 0.50 -9.84
CA ALA A 508 10.77 0.44 -11.28
C ALA A 508 11.96 -0.41 -11.74
N ASP A 509 13.11 -0.31 -11.06
CA ASP A 509 14.28 -1.16 -11.32
C ASP A 509 13.94 -2.65 -11.21
N ARG A 510 13.01 -3.02 -10.31
CA ARG A 510 12.54 -4.41 -10.12
C ARG A 510 11.35 -4.79 -11.01
N LEU A 511 10.84 -3.90 -11.85
CA LEU A 511 9.70 -4.18 -12.73
C LEU A 511 10.05 -5.31 -13.71
N PRO A 512 9.30 -6.43 -13.73
CA PRO A 512 9.52 -7.48 -14.70
C PRO A 512 9.25 -7.01 -16.13
N VAL A 513 10.25 -7.16 -16.98
CA VAL A 513 10.17 -6.89 -18.42
C VAL A 513 10.76 -8.06 -19.20
N PRO A 514 10.37 -8.29 -20.46
CA PRO A 514 10.96 -9.36 -21.25
C PRO A 514 12.49 -9.20 -21.36
N SER A 515 13.21 -10.32 -21.33
CA SER A 515 14.67 -10.31 -21.42
C SER A 515 15.15 -9.80 -22.79
N GLU A 516 16.37 -9.30 -22.85
CA GLU A 516 16.99 -8.85 -24.11
C GLU A 516 16.92 -9.94 -25.20
N ALA A 517 17.20 -11.19 -24.84
CA ALA A 517 17.18 -12.33 -25.75
C ALA A 517 15.78 -12.55 -26.35
N VAL A 518 14.73 -12.51 -25.52
CA VAL A 518 13.34 -12.67 -25.95
C VAL A 518 12.91 -11.53 -26.88
N VAL A 519 13.23 -10.28 -26.52
CA VAL A 519 12.89 -9.12 -27.37
C VAL A 519 13.65 -9.17 -28.71
N GLN A 520 14.90 -9.61 -28.69
CA GLN A 520 15.72 -9.75 -29.89
C GLN A 520 15.17 -10.83 -30.83
N ALA A 521 14.82 -12.00 -30.30
CA ALA A 521 14.28 -13.12 -31.06
C ALA A 521 12.91 -12.80 -31.69
N ALA A 522 12.06 -12.08 -30.98
CA ALA A 522 10.74 -11.65 -31.47
C ALA A 522 10.75 -10.31 -32.24
N SER A 523 11.91 -9.72 -32.52
CA SER A 523 12.03 -8.33 -32.99
C SER A 523 11.26 -8.01 -34.27
N GLU A 524 11.28 -8.89 -35.27
CA GLU A 524 10.54 -8.72 -36.52
C GLU A 524 9.03 -8.76 -36.29
N ARG A 525 8.54 -9.76 -35.53
CA ARG A 525 7.12 -9.91 -35.17
C ARG A 525 6.61 -8.70 -34.40
N LEU A 526 7.38 -8.22 -33.41
CA LEU A 526 7.08 -7.01 -32.64
C LEU A 526 7.01 -5.77 -33.54
N THR A 527 7.97 -5.62 -34.46
CA THR A 527 8.01 -4.47 -35.38
C THR A 527 6.77 -4.43 -36.26
N ASN A 528 6.37 -5.58 -36.81
CA ASN A 528 5.21 -5.68 -37.71
C ASN A 528 3.87 -5.36 -37.01
N MET A 529 3.73 -5.69 -35.73
CA MET A 529 2.49 -5.39 -34.98
C MET A 529 2.41 -4.00 -34.38
N ARG A 530 3.53 -3.25 -34.35
CA ARG A 530 3.62 -1.92 -33.74
C ARG A 530 2.51 -0.96 -34.18
N PRO A 531 2.14 -0.83 -35.47
CA PRO A 531 1.08 0.11 -35.88
C PRO A 531 -0.28 -0.25 -35.28
N LYS A 532 -0.60 -1.55 -35.22
CA LYS A 532 -1.86 -2.06 -34.63
C LYS A 532 -1.93 -1.77 -33.14
N VAL A 533 -0.86 -2.09 -32.40
CA VAL A 533 -0.76 -1.81 -30.96
C VAL A 533 -0.83 -0.31 -30.68
N ALA A 534 -0.12 0.52 -31.44
CA ALA A 534 -0.19 1.97 -31.31
C ALA A 534 -1.60 2.53 -31.52
N GLY A 535 -2.37 1.98 -32.47
CA GLY A 535 -3.77 2.34 -32.70
C GLY A 535 -4.69 2.03 -31.52
N LEU A 536 -4.51 0.87 -30.90
CA LEU A 536 -5.26 0.48 -29.70
C LEU A 536 -4.96 1.39 -28.51
N LEU A 537 -3.68 1.70 -28.28
CA LEU A 537 -3.26 2.60 -27.21
C LEU A 537 -3.83 4.01 -27.36
N ARG A 538 -3.85 4.57 -28.59
CA ARG A 538 -4.51 5.86 -28.88
C ARG A 538 -6.00 5.85 -28.55
N SER A 539 -6.64 4.68 -28.69
CA SER A 539 -8.06 4.48 -28.38
C SER A 539 -8.31 4.08 -26.92
N GLY A 540 -7.29 4.11 -26.06
CA GLY A 540 -7.40 3.71 -24.64
C GLY A 540 -7.55 2.20 -24.40
N LYS A 541 -7.37 1.35 -25.41
CA LYS A 541 -7.57 -0.11 -25.34
C LYS A 541 -6.30 -0.85 -24.91
N LEU A 542 -5.80 -0.54 -23.71
CA LEU A 542 -4.55 -1.11 -23.18
C LEU A 542 -4.57 -2.64 -23.08
N ILE A 543 -5.66 -3.21 -22.55
CA ILE A 543 -5.76 -4.67 -22.37
C ILE A 543 -5.74 -5.40 -23.72
N GLU A 544 -6.42 -4.87 -24.74
CA GLU A 544 -6.38 -5.44 -26.09
C GLU A 544 -5.00 -5.31 -26.74
N ALA A 545 -4.31 -4.18 -26.52
CA ALA A 545 -2.92 -4.02 -26.93
C ALA A 545 -2.02 -5.08 -26.27
N SER A 546 -2.21 -5.32 -24.97
CA SER A 546 -1.42 -6.29 -24.23
C SER A 546 -1.66 -7.73 -24.67
N LYS A 547 -2.90 -8.11 -24.96
CA LYS A 547 -3.23 -9.44 -25.50
C LYS A 547 -2.48 -9.76 -26.78
N ILE A 548 -2.33 -8.77 -27.66
CA ILE A 548 -1.59 -8.92 -28.92
C ILE A 548 -0.10 -9.15 -28.66
N VAL A 549 0.48 -8.42 -27.71
CA VAL A 549 1.91 -8.58 -27.36
C VAL A 549 2.15 -9.90 -26.64
N ASP A 550 1.23 -10.33 -25.77
CA ASP A 550 1.28 -11.66 -25.13
C ASP A 550 1.29 -12.79 -26.17
N ASP A 551 0.46 -12.71 -27.22
CA ASP A 551 0.41 -13.74 -28.26
C ASP A 551 1.76 -13.89 -28.98
N VAL A 552 2.52 -12.80 -29.14
CA VAL A 552 3.86 -12.85 -29.75
C VAL A 552 4.93 -13.28 -28.77
N LEU A 553 4.95 -12.73 -27.56
CA LEU A 553 6.03 -12.98 -26.60
C LEU A 553 5.75 -14.18 -25.71
N LEU A 554 4.62 -14.18 -25.01
CA LEU A 554 4.32 -15.24 -24.04
C LEU A 554 3.99 -16.56 -24.75
N VAL A 555 3.12 -16.52 -25.77
CA VAL A 555 2.73 -17.74 -26.50
C VAL A 555 3.75 -18.07 -27.59
N GLY A 556 4.06 -17.12 -28.46
CA GLY A 556 4.88 -17.37 -29.65
C GLY A 556 6.37 -17.60 -29.37
N GLU A 557 6.98 -16.79 -28.50
CA GLU A 557 8.42 -16.85 -28.20
C GLU A 557 8.73 -17.76 -27.00
N LEU A 558 7.95 -17.63 -25.93
CA LEU A 558 8.17 -18.35 -24.68
C LEU A 558 7.39 -19.67 -24.56
N GLY A 559 6.54 -19.99 -25.54
CA GLY A 559 5.83 -21.26 -25.60
C GLY A 559 4.78 -21.47 -24.50
N MET A 560 4.34 -20.40 -23.82
CA MET A 560 3.31 -20.52 -22.79
C MET A 560 1.99 -20.97 -23.37
N SER A 561 1.26 -21.77 -22.60
CA SER A 561 -0.11 -22.14 -22.95
C SER A 561 -1.02 -20.90 -22.85
N ARG A 562 -2.04 -20.84 -23.71
CA ARG A 562 -3.05 -19.76 -23.64
C ARG A 562 -3.79 -19.73 -22.29
N PRO A 563 -4.08 -20.87 -21.63
CA PRO A 563 -4.56 -20.89 -20.25
C PRO A 563 -3.64 -20.17 -19.26
N ASP A 564 -2.32 -20.43 -19.25
CA ASP A 564 -1.39 -19.78 -18.31
C ASP A 564 -1.32 -18.27 -18.52
N VAL A 565 -1.35 -17.83 -19.79
CA VAL A 565 -1.42 -16.40 -20.12
C VAL A 565 -2.73 -15.78 -19.64
N ARG A 566 -3.85 -16.50 -19.70
CA ARG A 566 -5.14 -16.04 -19.17
C ARG A 566 -5.08 -15.87 -17.66
N VAL A 567 -4.46 -16.79 -16.94
CA VAL A 567 -4.28 -16.70 -15.49
C VAL A 567 -3.55 -15.41 -15.10
N LEU A 568 -2.49 -15.02 -15.82
CA LEU A 568 -1.81 -13.73 -15.58
C LEU A 568 -2.72 -12.51 -15.85
N ARG A 569 -3.56 -12.57 -16.89
CA ARG A 569 -4.52 -11.50 -17.20
C ARG A 569 -5.56 -11.33 -16.09
N ASP A 570 -6.09 -12.45 -15.63
CA ASP A 570 -7.10 -12.47 -14.56
C ASP A 570 -6.50 -11.97 -13.25
N ALA A 571 -5.26 -12.36 -12.94
CA ALA A 571 -4.53 -11.84 -11.78
C ALA A 571 -4.31 -10.31 -11.84
N HIS A 572 -3.92 -9.77 -13.00
CA HIS A 572 -3.81 -8.32 -13.16
C HIS A 572 -5.16 -7.61 -12.98
N ALA A 573 -6.23 -8.16 -13.55
CA ALA A 573 -7.58 -7.61 -13.41
C ALA A 573 -8.03 -7.61 -11.94
N GLU A 574 -7.76 -8.68 -11.20
CA GLU A 574 -8.10 -8.80 -9.79
C GLU A 574 -7.32 -7.81 -8.92
N LEU A 575 -6.00 -7.72 -9.07
CA LEU A 575 -5.17 -6.76 -8.33
C LEU A 575 -5.59 -5.31 -8.62
N THR A 576 -5.86 -5.00 -9.89
CA THR A 576 -6.38 -3.70 -10.30
C THR A 576 -7.74 -3.41 -9.67
N ALA A 577 -8.66 -4.38 -9.67
CA ALA A 577 -9.98 -4.24 -9.07
C ALA A 577 -9.89 -4.00 -7.56
N ARG A 578 -9.05 -4.77 -6.85
CA ARG A 578 -8.76 -4.58 -5.41
C ARG A 578 -8.25 -3.16 -5.15
N ARG A 579 -7.28 -2.69 -5.94
CA ARG A 579 -6.72 -1.34 -5.84
C ARG A 579 -7.78 -0.25 -6.08
N VAL A 580 -8.63 -0.41 -7.09
CA VAL A 580 -9.68 0.57 -7.44
C VAL A 580 -10.81 0.60 -6.42
N ALA A 581 -11.24 -0.56 -5.91
CA ALA A 581 -12.29 -0.66 -4.90
C ALA A 581 -11.94 0.13 -3.64
N ARG A 582 -10.65 0.11 -3.24
CA ARG A 582 -10.12 0.88 -2.11
C ARG A 582 -10.22 2.40 -2.30
N GLY A 583 -10.34 2.88 -3.55
CA GLY A 583 -10.39 4.30 -3.88
C GLY A 583 -11.78 4.95 -3.88
N ARG A 584 -12.88 4.17 -3.92
CA ARG A 584 -14.22 4.66 -4.28
C ARG A 584 -15.13 5.16 -3.14
N ARG A 585 -14.69 5.23 -1.88
CA ARG A 585 -15.56 5.68 -0.74
C ARG A 585 -14.96 6.79 0.11
N GLY A 586 -14.31 7.79 -0.52
CA GLY A 586 -13.78 8.97 0.17
C GLY A 586 -14.58 10.26 -0.05
N THR A 587 -15.77 10.18 -0.66
CA THR A 587 -16.53 11.35 -1.15
C THR A 587 -18.02 11.34 -0.82
N ASP A 588 -18.50 10.43 0.04
CA ASP A 588 -19.89 10.43 0.51
C ASP A 588 -19.95 10.89 1.97
#